data_AF-A0A2N3D9R6-F1
#
_entry.id   AF-A0A2N3D9R6-F1
#
_cell.length_a   1.000
_cell.length_b   1.000
_cell.length_c   1.000
_cell.angle_alpha   90.00
_cell.angle_beta   90.00
_cell.angle_gamma   90.00
#
_symmetry.space_group_name_H-M   'P 1'
#
loop_
_entity.id
_entity.type
_entity.pdbx_description
1 polymer ?
#
loop_
_entity_poly.entity_id
_entity_poly.type
_entity_poly.pdbx_seq_one_letter_code
_entity_poly.pdbx_strand_id
1 'polypeptide(L)'
;MHDRYLSDPLDDLLQRAGLSPVKVDMALERLARLWRPTVLKPGHVYLRQIRERTDINVVGISRRYRRLLVEIEQFKDKQLLWRYHERSRSDCAFACAGQIPHTVGDALLGQPLRTLVVPTPAIGAVTIDSLSRDRDGWLDLKVTPEWRYF
;
A
#
# COMPACT_ATOMS: atom_id res chain seq x y z
N MET A 1 24.52 -4.14 -10.04
CA MET A 1 23.12 -4.30 -9.62
C MET A 1 22.68 -2.97 -9.03
N HIS A 2 21.55 -2.42 -9.44
CA HIS A 2 21.04 -1.20 -8.82
C HIS A 2 20.13 -1.65 -7.67
N ASP A 3 20.52 -1.35 -6.44
CA ASP A 3 19.73 -1.64 -5.25
C ASP A 3 18.34 -1.00 -5.37
N ARG A 4 17.32 -1.82 -5.63
CA ARG A 4 15.93 -1.39 -5.71
C ARG A 4 15.22 -1.83 -4.44
N TYR A 5 14.23 -1.05 -4.05
CA TYR A 5 13.52 -1.24 -2.80
C TYR A 5 12.02 -1.36 -3.03
N LEU A 6 11.39 -2.17 -2.21
CA LEU A 6 9.95 -2.26 -2.07
C LEU A 6 9.60 -2.37 -0.59
N SER A 7 8.37 -2.05 -0.25
CA SER A 7 7.87 -2.16 1.10
C SER A 7 7.43 -3.59 1.41
N ASP A 8 7.42 -3.97 2.68
CA ASP A 8 6.90 -5.28 3.12
C ASP A 8 5.46 -5.56 2.64
N PRO A 9 4.50 -4.60 2.68
CA PRO A 9 3.18 -4.81 2.10
C PRO A 9 3.20 -5.14 0.61
N LEU A 10 4.04 -4.46 -0.18
CA LEU A 10 4.16 -4.77 -1.60
C LEU A 10 4.85 -6.13 -1.81
N ASP A 11 5.83 -6.49 -0.99
CA ASP A 11 6.49 -7.80 -1.05
C ASP A 11 5.48 -8.94 -0.85
N ASP A 12 4.72 -8.88 0.25
CA ASP A 12 3.70 -9.88 0.61
C ASP A 12 2.68 -10.06 -0.53
N LEU A 13 2.19 -8.96 -1.08
CA LEU A 13 1.24 -8.99 -2.20
C LEU A 13 1.84 -9.66 -3.43
N LEU A 14 3.07 -9.34 -3.79
CA LEU A 14 3.73 -9.92 -4.94
C LEU A 14 4.00 -11.42 -4.72
N GLN A 15 4.48 -11.80 -3.54
CA GLN A 15 4.73 -13.21 -3.20
C GLN A 15 3.46 -14.04 -3.25
N ARG A 16 2.37 -13.60 -2.61
CA ARG A 16 1.06 -14.28 -2.64
C ARG A 16 0.46 -14.32 -4.04
N ALA A 17 0.70 -13.28 -4.85
CA ALA A 17 0.32 -13.28 -6.25
C ALA A 17 1.21 -14.16 -7.13
N GLY A 18 2.33 -14.70 -6.64
CA GLY A 18 3.32 -15.42 -7.44
C GLY A 18 4.01 -14.53 -8.47
N LEU A 19 4.17 -13.24 -8.17
CA LEU A 19 4.80 -12.24 -9.01
C LEU A 19 6.21 -11.92 -8.48
N SER A 20 7.14 -11.72 -9.41
CA SER A 20 8.49 -11.28 -9.08
C SER A 20 8.55 -9.75 -9.10
N PRO A 21 9.10 -9.10 -8.06
CA PRO A 21 9.39 -7.67 -8.07
C PRO A 21 10.20 -7.20 -9.28
N VAL A 22 11.16 -8.01 -9.73
CA VAL A 22 11.98 -7.73 -10.92
C VAL A 22 11.12 -7.65 -12.18
N LYS A 23 10.11 -8.52 -12.33
CA LYS A 23 9.18 -8.49 -13.47
C LYS A 23 8.31 -7.23 -13.45
N VAL A 24 7.84 -6.83 -12.28
CA VAL A 24 7.05 -5.60 -12.11
C VAL A 24 7.87 -4.37 -12.46
N ASP A 25 9.11 -4.28 -11.98
CA ASP A 25 9.99 -3.17 -12.32
C ASP A 25 10.32 -3.13 -13.82
N MET A 26 10.62 -4.27 -14.44
CA MET A 26 10.85 -4.33 -15.89
C MET A 26 9.63 -3.84 -16.70
N ALA A 27 8.40 -4.12 -16.25
CA ALA A 27 7.20 -3.60 -16.90
C ALA A 27 7.11 -2.07 -16.79
N LEU A 28 7.45 -1.52 -15.62
CA LEU A 28 7.53 -0.07 -15.41
C LEU A 28 8.64 0.57 -16.24
N GLU A 29 9.79 -0.09 -16.38
CA GLU A 29 10.90 0.38 -17.21
C GLU A 29 10.51 0.44 -18.71
N ARG A 30 9.73 -0.53 -19.19
CA ARG A 30 9.17 -0.49 -20.55
C ARG A 30 8.24 0.72 -20.75
N LEU A 31 7.41 1.05 -19.76
CA LEU A 31 6.57 2.26 -19.81
C LEU A 31 7.41 3.54 -19.83
N ALA A 32 8.49 3.60 -19.03
CA ALA A 32 9.41 4.73 -19.00
C ALA A 32 10.03 5.00 -20.38
N ARG A 33 10.46 3.94 -21.07
CA ARG A 33 11.02 4.04 -22.44
C ARG A 33 10.01 4.56 -23.47
N LEU A 34 8.71 4.38 -23.20
CA LEU A 34 7.62 4.87 -24.04
C LEU A 34 7.15 6.28 -23.64
N TRP A 35 7.88 6.97 -22.77
CA TRP A 35 7.51 8.30 -22.25
C TRP A 35 6.11 8.33 -21.60
N ARG A 36 5.65 7.18 -21.11
CA ARG A 36 4.38 7.06 -20.38
C ARG A 36 4.63 7.25 -18.88
N PRO A 37 3.59 7.64 -18.11
CA PRO A 37 3.68 7.60 -16.67
C PRO A 37 4.15 6.22 -16.19
N THR A 38 5.18 6.18 -15.35
CA THR A 38 5.76 4.95 -14.78
C THR A 38 4.89 4.40 -13.67
N VAL A 39 3.65 4.05 -14.05
CA VAL A 39 2.60 3.54 -13.19
C VAL A 39 1.85 2.43 -13.92
N LEU A 40 1.80 1.25 -13.32
CA LEU A 40 0.87 0.19 -13.70
C LEU A 40 -0.51 0.62 -13.20
N LYS A 41 -1.44 0.85 -14.12
CA LYS A 41 -2.81 1.30 -13.85
C LYS A 41 -3.78 0.11 -13.68
N PRO A 42 -5.00 0.34 -13.14
CA PRO A 42 -6.02 -0.69 -13.03
C PRO A 42 -6.26 -1.37 -14.39
N GLY A 43 -6.44 -2.69 -14.38
CA GLY A 43 -6.58 -3.52 -15.58
C GLY A 43 -5.27 -4.10 -16.13
N HIS A 44 -4.10 -3.62 -15.70
CA HIS A 44 -2.83 -4.26 -16.02
C HIS A 44 -2.81 -5.72 -15.54
N VAL A 45 -2.20 -6.63 -16.32
CA VAL A 45 -2.22 -8.08 -16.04
C VAL A 45 -1.70 -8.44 -14.64
N TYR A 46 -0.65 -7.77 -14.16
CA TYR A 46 -0.12 -7.98 -12.82
C TYR A 46 -1.09 -7.54 -11.72
N LEU A 47 -1.80 -6.42 -11.89
CA LEU A 47 -2.76 -5.97 -10.87
C LEU A 47 -4.00 -6.87 -10.84
N ARG A 48 -4.44 -7.38 -12.00
CA ARG A 48 -5.50 -8.40 -12.08
C ARG A 48 -5.09 -9.67 -11.35
N GLN A 49 -3.88 -10.16 -11.59
CA GLN A 49 -3.34 -11.35 -10.92
C GLN A 49 -3.22 -11.18 -9.40
N ILE A 50 -2.80 -10.00 -8.92
CA ILE A 50 -2.79 -9.70 -7.48
C ILE A 50 -4.22 -9.81 -6.93
N ARG A 51 -5.17 -9.09 -7.54
CA ARG A 51 -6.58 -9.11 -7.11
C ARG A 51 -7.16 -10.53 -7.09
N GLU A 52 -6.95 -11.32 -8.14
CA GLU A 52 -7.47 -12.69 -8.25
C GLU A 52 -6.91 -13.64 -7.17
N ARG A 53 -5.67 -13.41 -6.71
CA ARG A 53 -4.99 -14.31 -5.76
C ARG A 53 -5.05 -13.85 -4.31
N THR A 54 -5.20 -12.56 -4.07
CA THR A 54 -5.15 -11.99 -2.71
C THR A 54 -6.45 -11.33 -2.29
N ASP A 55 -7.41 -11.17 -3.20
CA ASP A 55 -8.62 -10.36 -3.03
C ASP A 55 -8.33 -8.88 -2.69
N ILE A 56 -7.09 -8.43 -2.90
CA ILE A 56 -6.67 -7.05 -2.66
C ILE A 56 -6.73 -6.27 -3.97
N ASN A 57 -7.61 -5.27 -4.00
CA ASN A 57 -7.67 -4.30 -5.09
C ASN A 57 -6.52 -3.27 -5.04
N VAL A 58 -5.45 -3.56 -5.78
CA VAL A 58 -4.35 -2.63 -6.04
C VAL A 58 -4.74 -1.70 -7.20
N VAL A 59 -4.77 -0.41 -6.94
CA VAL A 59 -5.15 0.62 -7.93
C VAL A 59 -3.94 1.19 -8.67
N GLY A 60 -2.74 1.03 -8.13
CA GLY A 60 -1.51 1.45 -8.79
C GLY A 60 -0.26 0.80 -8.23
N ILE A 61 0.68 0.48 -9.11
CA ILE A 61 2.09 0.28 -8.72
C ILE A 61 2.91 1.26 -9.55
N SER A 62 3.67 2.12 -8.90
CA SER A 62 4.53 3.09 -9.57
C SER A 62 5.99 2.88 -9.23
N ARG A 63 6.88 3.47 -10.03
CA ARG A 63 8.30 3.58 -9.70
C ARG A 63 8.68 5.03 -9.47
N ARG A 64 9.31 5.28 -8.32
CA ARG A 64 9.91 6.58 -7.99
C ARG A 64 11.35 6.37 -7.53
N TYR A 65 12.30 6.93 -8.27
CA TYR A 65 13.73 6.67 -8.11
C TYR A 65 14.03 5.15 -8.15
N ARG A 66 14.56 4.58 -7.06
CA ARG A 66 14.89 3.15 -6.90
C ARG A 66 13.81 2.38 -6.13
N ARG A 67 12.58 2.90 -6.05
CA ARG A 67 11.52 2.33 -5.21
C ARG A 67 10.29 1.98 -6.03
N LEU A 68 9.74 0.81 -5.78
CA LEU A 68 8.38 0.47 -6.15
C LEU A 68 7.45 0.96 -5.04
N LEU A 69 6.36 1.60 -5.44
CA LEU A 69 5.38 2.19 -4.54
C LEU A 69 3.99 1.65 -4.90
N VAL A 70 3.20 1.26 -3.91
CA VAL A 70 1.85 0.71 -4.11
C VAL A 70 0.75 1.68 -3.63
N GLU A 71 -0.37 1.63 -4.34
CA GLU A 71 -1.63 2.24 -3.95
C GLU A 71 -2.74 1.18 -3.97
N ILE A 72 -3.49 1.12 -2.86
CA ILE A 72 -4.49 0.09 -2.59
C ILE A 72 -5.77 0.77 -2.12
N GLU A 73 -6.90 0.33 -2.64
CA GLU A 73 -8.22 0.78 -2.22
C GLU A 73 -9.13 -0.44 -2.05
N GLN A 74 -9.61 -0.69 -0.84
CA GLN A 74 -10.59 -1.76 -0.61
C GLN A 74 -11.99 -1.23 -0.51
N PHE A 75 -12.88 -1.91 -1.23
CA PHE A 75 -14.30 -1.59 -1.27
C PHE A 75 -15.12 -2.76 -0.72
N LYS A 76 -16.20 -2.43 -0.05
CA LYS A 76 -17.27 -3.35 0.32
C LYS A 76 -18.60 -2.70 -0.04
N ASP A 77 -19.46 -3.39 -0.78
CA ASP A 77 -20.77 -2.87 -1.19
C ASP A 77 -20.72 -1.48 -1.84
N LYS A 78 -19.70 -1.25 -2.70
CA LYS A 78 -19.38 0.03 -3.37
C LYS A 78 -18.95 1.17 -2.42
N GLN A 79 -18.77 0.91 -1.13
CA GLN A 79 -18.22 1.86 -0.17
C GLN A 79 -16.74 1.59 0.05
N LEU A 80 -15.91 2.63 0.03
CA LEU A 80 -14.49 2.51 0.35
C LEU A 80 -14.36 2.19 1.86
N LEU A 81 -13.78 1.04 2.16
CA LEU A 81 -13.56 0.56 3.53
C LEU A 81 -12.25 1.13 4.08
N TRP A 82 -11.19 1.02 3.29
CA TRP A 82 -9.87 1.55 3.61
C TRP A 82 -9.03 1.77 2.36
N ARG A 83 -8.03 2.64 2.48
CA ARG A 83 -7.02 2.91 1.46
C ARG A 83 -5.62 2.92 2.06
N TYR A 84 -4.65 2.54 1.26
CA TYR A 84 -3.23 2.60 1.60
C TYR A 84 -2.44 3.14 0.42
N HIS A 85 -1.55 4.10 0.67
CA HIS A 85 -0.81 4.79 -0.38
C HIS A 85 0.62 5.08 0.08
N GLU A 86 1.58 4.53 -0.66
CA GLU A 86 3.01 4.84 -0.53
C GLU A 86 3.40 5.99 -1.47
N ARG A 87 3.59 7.20 -0.95
CA ARG A 87 4.02 8.36 -1.76
C ARG A 87 5.54 8.48 -1.83
N SER A 88 6.20 8.09 -0.74
CA SER A 88 7.66 8.00 -0.61
C SER A 88 8.05 7.08 0.55
N ARG A 89 9.35 6.86 0.76
CA ARG A 89 9.86 6.04 1.88
C ARG A 89 9.38 6.53 3.25
N SER A 90 9.24 7.84 3.43
CA SER A 90 8.89 8.48 4.71
C SER A 90 7.47 9.07 4.72
N ASP A 91 6.70 8.80 3.67
CA ASP A 91 5.34 9.30 3.49
C ASP A 91 4.48 8.18 2.93
N CYS A 92 3.99 7.33 3.84
CA CYS A 92 2.95 6.35 3.55
C CYS A 92 1.73 6.69 4.40
N ALA A 93 0.56 6.59 3.77
CA ALA A 93 -0.70 6.92 4.39
C ALA A 93 -1.61 5.69 4.38
N PHE A 94 -2.31 5.48 5.49
CA PHE A 94 -3.44 4.57 5.58
C PHE A 94 -4.66 5.36 6.00
N ALA A 95 -5.81 5.08 5.42
CA ALA A 95 -7.05 5.66 5.91
C ALA A 95 -8.15 4.61 5.94
N CYS A 96 -8.99 4.64 6.96
CA CYS A 96 -10.15 3.76 7.07
C CYS A 96 -11.35 4.48 7.67
N ALA A 97 -12.55 3.98 7.37
CA ALA A 97 -13.75 4.40 8.09
C ALA A 97 -13.65 3.96 9.56
N GLY A 98 -13.90 4.87 10.50
CA GLY A 98 -13.95 4.53 11.91
C GLY A 98 -13.75 5.71 12.85
N GLN A 99 -14.32 5.59 14.05
CA GLN A 99 -14.10 6.52 15.15
C GLN A 99 -13.32 5.81 16.26
N ILE A 100 -12.26 6.45 16.73
CA ILE A 100 -11.46 5.98 17.86
C ILE A 100 -11.56 7.04 18.95
N PRO A 101 -11.80 6.71 20.23
CA PRO A 101 -11.72 7.68 21.33
C PRO A 101 -10.33 8.32 21.42
N HIS A 102 -10.23 9.58 21.83
CA HIS A 102 -8.94 10.30 21.90
C HIS A 102 -7.89 9.58 22.77
N THR A 103 -8.34 9.01 23.89
CA THR A 103 -7.50 8.24 24.82
C THR A 103 -6.93 6.95 24.22
N VAL A 104 -7.61 6.36 23.24
CA VAL A 104 -7.14 5.16 22.52
C VAL A 104 -6.21 5.55 21.37
N GLY A 105 -6.35 6.76 20.83
CA GLY A 105 -5.50 7.28 19.76
C GLY A 105 -4.02 7.29 20.15
N ASP A 106 -3.69 7.86 21.31
CA ASP A 106 -2.29 7.94 21.77
C ASP A 106 -1.68 6.54 22.00
N ALA A 107 -2.50 5.58 22.44
CA ALA A 107 -2.08 4.19 22.65
C ALA A 107 -1.79 3.43 21.34
N LEU A 108 -2.26 3.92 20.19
CA LEU A 108 -2.02 3.30 18.88
C LEU A 108 -0.69 3.74 18.25
N LEU A 109 -0.07 4.82 18.72
CA LEU A 109 1.22 5.26 18.19
C LEU A 109 2.31 4.23 18.48
N GLY A 110 3.11 3.91 17.47
CA GLY A 110 4.12 2.84 17.54
C GLY A 110 3.56 1.42 17.47
N GLN A 111 2.24 1.25 17.47
CA GLN A 111 1.61 -0.07 17.31
C GLN A 111 1.53 -0.46 15.83
N PRO A 112 1.51 -1.78 15.52
CA PRO A 112 1.31 -2.24 14.17
C PRO A 112 -0.14 -2.01 13.72
N LEU A 113 -0.35 -1.76 12.44
CA LEU A 113 -1.64 -1.43 11.83
C LEU A 113 -2.69 -2.53 12.07
N ARG A 114 -2.26 -3.79 12.18
CA ARG A 114 -3.12 -4.95 12.53
C ARG A 114 -3.84 -4.81 13.88
N THR A 115 -3.43 -3.87 14.72
CA THR A 115 -4.10 -3.56 16.01
C THR A 115 -5.47 -2.92 15.77
N LEU A 116 -5.71 -2.35 14.59
CA LEU A 116 -7.04 -1.89 14.18
C LEU A 116 -7.92 -3.09 13.83
N VAL A 117 -9.20 -3.02 14.20
CA VAL A 117 -10.22 -4.06 13.90
C VAL A 117 -10.52 -4.15 12.38
N VAL A 118 -9.96 -3.25 11.58
CA VAL A 118 -10.10 -3.26 10.13
C VAL A 118 -9.25 -4.41 9.55
N PRO A 119 -9.86 -5.36 8.81
CA PRO A 119 -9.11 -6.45 8.19
C PRO A 119 -8.14 -5.88 7.16
N THR A 120 -6.85 -5.91 7.49
CA THR A 120 -5.73 -5.43 6.67
C THR A 120 -4.73 -6.55 6.38
N PRO A 121 -5.16 -7.69 5.80
CA PRO A 121 -4.37 -8.92 5.71
C PRO A 121 -3.12 -8.84 4.81
N ALA A 122 -2.79 -7.67 4.23
CA ALA A 122 -1.58 -7.41 3.46
C ALA A 122 -0.70 -6.29 4.04
N ILE A 123 -1.14 -5.59 5.09
CA ILE A 123 -0.50 -4.35 5.60
C ILE A 123 -0.19 -4.48 7.11
N GLY A 124 -0.40 -5.66 7.70
CA GLY A 124 -0.39 -5.86 9.15
C GLY A 124 0.96 -5.66 9.88
N ALA A 125 2.07 -5.51 9.16
CA ALA A 125 3.40 -5.24 9.71
C ALA A 125 3.76 -3.73 9.76
N VAL A 126 2.92 -2.86 9.19
CA VAL A 126 3.20 -1.43 9.10
C VAL A 126 2.96 -0.75 10.45
N THR A 127 3.86 0.13 10.89
CA THR A 127 3.75 0.85 12.16
C THR A 127 2.96 2.14 12.01
N ILE A 128 2.14 2.49 13.01
CA ILE A 128 1.39 3.75 13.06
C ILE A 128 2.29 4.86 13.65
N ASP A 129 2.57 5.91 12.89
CA ASP A 129 3.43 7.03 13.31
C ASP A 129 2.63 8.19 13.90
N SER A 130 1.49 8.49 13.28
CA SER A 130 0.60 9.56 13.71
C SER A 130 -0.82 9.30 13.21
N LEU A 131 -1.80 9.90 13.88
CA LEU A 131 -3.19 9.83 13.50
C LEU A 131 -3.82 11.22 13.43
N SER A 132 -4.71 11.40 12.48
CA SER A 132 -5.62 12.54 12.37
C SER A 132 -7.02 12.04 12.07
N ARG A 133 -8.01 12.87 12.37
CA ARG A 133 -9.40 12.57 12.04
C ARG A 133 -9.90 13.58 11.04
N ASP A 134 -10.56 13.09 10.01
CA ASP A 134 -11.34 13.94 9.15
C ASP A 134 -12.74 14.18 9.75
N ARG A 135 -13.37 15.28 9.37
CA ARG A 135 -14.75 15.63 9.74
C ARG A 135 -15.76 14.59 9.27
N ASP A 136 -15.41 13.84 8.22
CA ASP A 136 -16.25 12.82 7.60
C ASP A 136 -16.18 11.45 8.30
N GLY A 137 -15.59 11.37 9.50
CA GLY A 137 -15.52 10.12 10.29
C GLY A 137 -14.49 9.13 9.77
N TRP A 138 -13.53 9.60 8.98
CA TRP A 138 -12.35 8.86 8.56
C TRP A 138 -11.21 9.03 9.55
N LEU A 139 -10.50 7.94 9.78
CA LEU A 139 -9.23 7.94 10.48
C LEU A 139 -8.12 7.94 9.44
N ASP A 140 -7.34 9.02 9.38
CA ASP A 140 -6.15 9.12 8.54
C ASP A 140 -4.91 8.87 9.40
N LEU A 141 -4.11 7.90 9.00
CA LEU A 141 -2.91 7.46 9.68
C LEU A 141 -1.71 7.70 8.79
N LYS A 142 -0.68 8.33 9.35
CA LYS A 142 0.67 8.22 8.80
C LYS A 142 1.25 6.92 9.32
N VAL A 143 1.81 6.14 8.41
CA VAL A 143 2.30 4.81 8.71
C VAL A 143 3.66 4.57 8.07
N THR A 144 4.49 3.73 8.69
CA THR A 144 5.81 3.39 8.16
C THR A 144 5.93 1.88 7.95
N PRO A 145 6.08 1.41 6.70
CA PRO A 145 6.41 0.02 6.43
C PRO A 145 7.92 -0.21 6.57
N GLU A 146 8.32 -1.47 6.72
CA GLU A 146 9.70 -1.87 6.47
C GLU A 146 9.99 -1.84 4.96
N TRP A 147 11.25 -1.54 4.61
CA TRP A 147 11.71 -1.43 3.22
C TRP A 147 12.84 -2.43 2.98
N ARG A 148 12.67 -3.27 1.96
CA ARG A 148 13.61 -4.35 1.63
C ARG A 148 14.17 -4.22 0.24
N TYR A 149 15.34 -4.80 0.05
CA TYR A 149 15.98 -4.93 -1.25
C TYR A 149 15.37 -6.09 -2.05
N PHE A 150 15.36 -5.98 -3.37
CA PHE A 150 14.92 -7.04 -4.28
C PHE A 150 15.72 -7.07 -5.59
#